data_AF-A0A940BLN5-F1
#
_entry.id   AF-A0A940BLN5-F1
#
_cell.length_a   1.000
_cell.length_b   1.000
_cell.length_c   1.000
_cell.angle_alpha   90.00
_cell.angle_beta   90.00
_cell.angle_gamma   90.00
#
_symmetry.space_group_name_H-M   'P 1'
#
loop_
_entity.id
_entity.type
_entity.pdbx_description
1 polymer ?
#
loop_
_entity_poly.entity_id
_entity_poly.type
_entity_poly.pdbx_seq_one_letter_code
_entity_poly.pdbx_strand_id
1 'polypeptide(L)' 'LRFEKGVKAIETNLEKQTVTVTYDADKTNVDNIIKGFAKIKYQATVVPPAEEKTQQEAADKK' A
#
# COMPACT_ATOMS: atom_id res chain seq x y z
N LEU A 1 11.63 2.09 1.21
CA LEU A 1 10.48 1.17 1.18
C LEU A 1 10.82 -0.21 0.60
N ARG A 2 11.44 -0.32 -0.59
CA ARG A 2 11.89 -1.60 -1.19
C ARG A 2 12.94 -2.43 -0.41
N PHE A 3 13.31 -1.99 0.79
CA PHE A 3 14.31 -2.61 1.66
C PHE A 3 13.79 -2.84 3.09
N GLU A 4 12.48 -2.63 3.32
CA GLU A 4 11.85 -3.02 4.60
C GLU A 4 12.00 -4.54 4.76
N LYS A 5 12.60 -4.98 5.87
CA LYS A 5 12.82 -6.40 6.16
C LYS A 5 11.48 -7.13 6.11
N GLY A 6 11.38 -8.15 5.26
CA GLY A 6 10.16 -8.96 5.11
C GLY A 6 9.28 -8.58 3.92
N VAL A 7 9.55 -7.48 3.21
CA VAL A 7 8.86 -7.19 1.95
C VAL A 7 9.50 -8.01 0.83
N LYS A 8 8.72 -8.90 0.21
CA LYS A 8 9.16 -9.81 -0.87
C LYS A 8 8.99 -9.16 -2.25
N ALA A 9 7.84 -8.52 -2.48
CA ALA A 9 7.54 -7.85 -3.73
C ALA A 9 6.69 -6.60 -3.49
N ILE A 10 6.87 -5.60 -4.35
CA ILE A 10 6.06 -4.39 -4.38
C ILE A 10 5.64 -4.18 -5.83
N GLU A 11 4.35 -4.20 -6.09
CA GLU A 11 3.77 -3.89 -7.38
C GLU A 11 2.98 -2.59 -7.26
N THR A 12 3.39 -1.57 -8.00
CA THR A 12 2.72 -0.27 -8.02
C THR A 12 1.90 -0.16 -9.30
N ASN A 13 0.59 -0.02 -9.16
CA ASN A 13 -0.29 0.27 -10.28
C ASN A 13 -0.53 1.79 -10.32
N LEU A 14 0.06 2.47 -11.30
CA LEU A 14 -0.07 3.93 -11.46
C LEU A 14 -1.48 4.35 -11.90
N GLU A 15 -2.15 3.52 -12.70
CA GLU A 15 -3.50 3.80 -13.22
C GLU A 15 -4.53 3.86 -12.10
N LYS A 16 -4.42 2.94 -11.13
CA LYS A 16 -5.29 2.86 -9.96
C LYS A 16 -4.73 3.58 -8.74
N GLN A 17 -3.49 4.06 -8.82
CA GLN A 17 -2.73 4.59 -7.69
C GLN A 17 -2.69 3.64 -6.48
N THR A 18 -2.70 2.33 -6.73
CA THR A 18 -2.68 1.29 -5.70
C THR A 18 -1.33 0.62 -5.62
N VAL A 19 -0.89 0.27 -4.41
CA VAL A 19 0.35 -0.47 -4.19
C VAL A 19 0.04 -1.83 -3.56
N THR A 20 0.36 -2.90 -4.27
CA THR A 20 0.28 -4.27 -3.78
C THR A 20 1.63 -4.65 -3.19
N VAL A 21 1.65 -4.93 -1.90
CA VAL A 21 2.88 -5.31 -1.19
C VAL A 21 2.73 -6.76 -0.76
N THR A 22 3.57 -7.63 -1.33
CA THR A 22 3.71 -9.01 -0.87
C THR A 22 4.77 -9.03 0.22
N TYR A 23 4.36 -9.37 1.44
CA TYR A 23 5.24 -9.40 2.59
C TYR A 23 5.11 -10.69 3.38
N ASP A 24 6.13 -10.96 4.17
CA ASP A 24 6.21 -12.10 5.07
C ASP A 24 5.71 -11.70 6.46
N ALA A 25 4.60 -12.28 6.90
CA ALA A 25 3.91 -11.91 8.14
C ALA A 25 4.75 -12.18 9.40
N ASP A 26 5.72 -13.10 9.33
CA ASP A 26 6.66 -13.39 10.42
C ASP A 26 7.76 -12.32 10.54
N LYS A 27 7.99 -11.52 9.49
CA LYS A 27 9.05 -10.51 9.42
C LYS A 27 8.53 -9.08 9.46
N THR A 28 7.33 -8.82 8.95
CA THR A 28 6.71 -7.50 8.93
C THR A 28 5.20 -7.58 8.97
N ASN A 29 4.56 -6.45 9.26
CA ASN A 29 3.12 -6.32 9.41
C ASN A 29 2.62 -5.07 8.69
N VAL A 30 1.32 -5.02 8.43
CA VAL A 30 0.66 -3.91 7.75
C VAL A 30 1.00 -2.54 8.37
N ASP A 31 1.02 -2.45 9.70
CA ASP A 31 1.33 -1.21 10.43
C ASP A 31 2.76 -0.70 10.14
N ASN A 32 3.75 -1.59 10.05
CA ASN A 32 5.13 -1.23 9.70
C ASN A 32 5.23 -0.74 8.26
N ILE A 33 4.49 -1.39 7.35
CA ILE A 33 4.45 -1.00 5.94
C ILE A 33 3.88 0.42 5.82
N ILE A 34 2.76 0.73 6.49
CA ILE A 34 2.17 2.08 6.52
C ILE A 34 3.15 3.11 7.09
N LYS A 35 3.81 2.79 8.21
CA LYS A 35 4.87 3.65 8.78
C LYS A 35 6.02 3.89 7.80
N GLY A 36 6.36 2.88 7.00
CA GLY A 36 7.32 2.98 5.91
C GLY A 36 6.92 4.02 4.86
N PHE A 37 5.64 4.05 4.47
CA PHE A 37 5.09 5.08 3.58
C PHE A 37 5.10 6.47 4.24
N ALA A 38 4.79 6.57 5.54
CA ALA A 38 4.84 7.85 6.25
C ALA A 38 6.25 8.48 6.24
N LYS A 39 7.32 7.68 6.30
CA LYS A 39 8.71 8.17 6.20
C LYS A 39 9.04 8.84 4.87
N ILE A 40 8.38 8.44 3.79
CA ILE A 40 8.51 9.06 2.47
C ILE A 40 7.44 10.14 2.23
N LYS A 41 6.75 10.57 3.29
CA LYS A 41 5.65 11.55 3.26
C LYS A 41 4.45 11.14 2.42
N TYR A 42 4.22 9.83 2.27
CA TYR A 42 3.01 9.29 1.65
C TYR A 42 2.12 8.66 2.71
N GLN A 43 0.84 9.01 2.71
CA GLN A 43 -0.15 8.33 3.55
C GLN A 43 -0.69 7.12 2.80
N ALA A 44 -0.46 5.94 3.34
CA ALA A 44 -1.02 4.69 2.84
C ALA A 44 -2.15 4.24 3.76
N THR A 45 -3.26 3.80 3.17
CA THR A 45 -4.40 3.23 3.89
C THR A 45 -4.57 1.77 3.50
N VAL A 46 -4.93 0.93 4.47
CA VAL A 46 -5.20 -0.49 4.21
C VAL A 46 -6.53 -0.59 3.50
N VAL A 47 -6.55 -1.25 2.34
CA VAL A 47 -7.79 -1.63 1.68
C VAL A 47 -8.29 -2.90 2.37
N PRO A 48 -9.40 -2.88 3.13
CA PRO A 48 -9.94 -4.09 3.76
C PRO A 48 -10.35 -5.09 2.67
N PRO A 49 -10.30 -6.41 2.95
CA PRO A 49 -10.75 -7.46 2.03
C PRO A 49 -12.28 -7.43 1.97
N ALA A 50 -12.84 -6.44 1.29
CA ALA A 50 -14.22 -6.44 0.87
C ALA A 50 -14.27 -7.07 -0.52
N GLU A 51 -15.12 -8.09 -0.67
CA GLU A 51 -15.61 -8.59 -1.94
C GLU A 51 -15.73 -7.45 -2.95
N GLU A 52 -15.09 -7.62 -4.11
CA GLU A 52 -15.25 -6.89 -5.36
C GLU A 52 -16.31 -5.76 -5.32
N LYS A 53 -15.93 -4.58 -4.84
CA LYS A 53 -16.64 -3.33 -5.15
C LYS A 53 -15.62 -2.22 -5.42
N THR A 54 -15.39 -2.04 -6.72
CA THR A 54 -15.30 -0.77 -7.46
C THR A 54 -15.05 0.51 -6.66
N GLN A 55 -14.06 1.31 -7.12
CA GLN A 55 -13.95 2.79 -7.11
C GLN A 55 -12.45 3.10 -7.32
N GLN A 56 -11.93 3.61 -8.44
CA GLN A 56 -12.30 4.76 -9.25
C GLN A 56 -12.42 6.06 -8.42
N GLU A 57 -11.43 6.94 -8.66
CA GLU A 57 -11.53 8.40 -8.66
C GLU A 57 -11.65 9.15 -7.32
N ALA A 58 -10.53 9.78 -6.92
CA ALA A 58 -10.53 11.03 -6.15
C ALA A 58 -9.30 11.86 -6.52
N ALA A 59 -9.17 12.24 -7.79
CA ALA A 59 -8.30 13.33 -8.21
C ALA A 59 -9.13 14.62 -8.25
N ASP A 60 -9.13 15.31 -7.11
CA ASP A 60 -9.13 16.75 -6.92
C ASP A 60 -9.78 17.65 -8.00
N LYS A 61 -10.96 18.18 -7.67
CA LYS A 61 -11.58 19.34 -8.33
C LYS A 61 -11.69 20.45 -7.29
N LYS A 62 -10.85 21.51 -7.39
CA LYS A 62 -11.31 22.90 -7.49
C LYS A 62 -10.19 23.88 -7.84
#